data_AF-A0A969BAJ6-F1
#
_entry.id   AF-A0A969BAJ6-F1
#
_cell.length_a   1.000
_cell.length_b   1.000
_cell.length_c   1.000
_cell.angle_alpha   90.00
_cell.angle_beta   90.00
_cell.angle_gamma   90.00
#
_symmetry.space_group_name_H-M   'P 1'
#
loop_
_entity.id
_entity.type
_entity.pdbx_description
1 polymer ?
#
loop_
_entity_poly.entity_id
_entity_poly.type
_entity_poly.pdbx_seq_one_letter_code
_entity_poly.pdbx_strand_id
1 'polypeptide(L)'
;MWKSLYQFPLIETIEETPVNKLLLLEESKTLLQGTKVDHIKTSEEITHTLTHQVIKARFYHFAAGSLIEKRFFVFTQQLDRYAFPRLIDQYLKKTSYLSV
;
A
#
# COMPACT_ATOMS: atom_id res chain seq x y z
N MET A 1 -13.25 -2.53 7.43
CA MET A 1 -13.30 -1.18 8.03
C MET A 1 -13.85 -0.13 7.08
N TRP A 2 -13.40 -0.08 5.81
CA TRP A 2 -13.80 0.99 4.88
C TRP A 2 -14.84 0.51 3.89
N LYS A 3 -16.09 0.98 4.01
CA LYS A 3 -17.13 0.76 2.99
C LYS A 3 -17.05 1.90 1.98
N SER A 4 -17.10 1.56 0.68
CA SER A 4 -17.14 2.52 -0.44
C SER A 4 -15.89 3.39 -0.62
N LEU A 5 -14.72 2.98 -0.12
CA LEU A 5 -13.44 3.66 -0.36
C LEU A 5 -12.47 2.73 -1.08
N TYR A 6 -11.63 3.31 -1.93
CA TYR A 6 -10.54 2.58 -2.58
C TYR A 6 -9.41 2.33 -1.58
N GLN A 7 -8.67 1.24 -1.78
CA GLN A 7 -7.52 0.89 -0.97
C GLN A 7 -6.46 0.23 -1.84
N PHE A 8 -5.20 0.38 -1.44
CA PHE A 8 -4.12 -0.40 -2.03
C PHE A 8 -4.15 -1.84 -1.54
N PRO A 9 -3.60 -2.79 -2.33
CA PRO A 9 -3.30 -4.12 -1.84
C PRO A 9 -2.46 -4.02 -0.55
N LEU A 10 -2.84 -4.77 0.49
CA LEU A 10 -2.20 -4.72 1.81
C LEU A 10 -2.01 -6.12 2.38
N ILE A 11 -1.15 -6.21 3.39
CA ILE A 11 -0.86 -7.42 4.16
C ILE A 11 -0.88 -7.00 5.63
N GLU A 12 -1.61 -7.74 6.45
CA GLU A 12 -1.72 -7.48 7.88
C GLU A 12 -0.75 -8.38 8.64
N THR A 13 0.06 -7.79 9.52
CA THR A 13 0.97 -8.55 10.39
C THR A 13 0.66 -8.25 11.85
N ILE A 14 0.89 -9.24 12.71
CA ILE A 14 0.67 -9.12 14.16
C ILE A 14 1.74 -8.21 14.79
N GLU A 15 2.94 -8.17 14.20
CA GLU A 15 4.07 -7.37 14.66
C GLU A 15 4.75 -6.63 13.50
N GLU A 16 5.62 -5.67 13.84
CA GLU A 16 6.42 -4.96 12.85
C GLU A 16 7.33 -5.95 12.11
N THR A 17 7.06 -6.11 10.82
CA THR A 17 7.74 -7.10 9.98
C THR A 17 8.58 -6.39 8.92
N PRO A 18 9.92 -6.62 8.88
CA PRO A 18 10.78 -6.08 7.84
C PRO A 18 10.36 -6.54 6.43
N VAL A 19 10.59 -5.69 5.42
CA VAL A 19 10.14 -5.94 4.05
C VAL A 19 10.67 -7.25 3.45
N ASN A 20 11.90 -7.63 3.75
CA ASN A 20 12.50 -8.88 3.28
C ASN A 20 11.79 -10.12 3.87
N LYS A 21 11.24 -10.02 5.09
CA LYS A 21 10.42 -11.08 5.68
C LYS A 21 9.00 -11.04 5.13
N LEU A 22 8.42 -9.85 4.95
CA LEU A 22 7.08 -9.68 4.38
C LEU A 22 6.98 -10.37 3.01
N LEU A 23 7.94 -10.15 2.11
CA LEU A 23 7.91 -10.73 0.76
C LEU A 23 7.96 -12.27 0.73
N LEU A 24 8.42 -12.90 1.82
CA LEU A 24 8.46 -14.36 1.94
C LEU A 24 7.12 -14.97 2.39
N LEU A 25 6.19 -14.15 2.91
CA LEU A 25 4.86 -14.60 3.34
C LEU A 25 4.06 -15.10 2.15
N GLU A 26 3.27 -16.16 2.36
CA GLU A 26 2.38 -16.71 1.33
C GLU A 26 1.32 -15.70 0.88
N GLU A 27 0.88 -14.83 1.79
CA GLU A 27 -0.01 -13.70 1.49
C GLU A 27 0.63 -12.73 0.50
N SER A 28 1.92 -12.39 0.65
CA SER A 28 2.67 -11.57 -0.31
C SER A 28 2.76 -12.24 -1.67
N LYS A 29 3.13 -13.52 -1.70
CA LYS A 29 3.25 -14.27 -2.96
C LYS A 29 1.92 -14.33 -3.69
N THR A 30 0.83 -14.50 -2.96
CA THR A 30 -0.55 -14.50 -3.50
C THR A 30 -0.96 -13.10 -3.98
N LEU A 31 -0.65 -12.06 -3.21
CA LEU A 31 -0.94 -10.66 -3.53
C LEU A 31 -0.25 -10.23 -4.84
N LEU A 32 1.02 -10.65 -5.01
CA LEU A 32 1.88 -10.34 -6.14
C LEU A 32 1.73 -11.33 -7.30
N GLN A 33 1.06 -12.46 -7.10
CA GLN A 33 0.88 -13.53 -8.09
C GLN A 33 2.21 -13.99 -8.71
N GLY A 34 3.26 -14.11 -7.90
CA GLY A 34 4.60 -14.46 -8.37
C GLY A 34 5.32 -13.38 -9.19
N THR A 35 4.75 -12.17 -9.31
CA THR A 35 5.40 -11.05 -9.98
C THR A 35 6.70 -10.70 -9.27
N LYS A 36 7.80 -10.65 -10.04
CA LYS A 36 9.08 -10.20 -9.50
C LYS A 36 9.01 -8.71 -9.18
N VAL A 37 9.49 -8.40 -7.99
CA VAL A 37 9.54 -7.04 -7.44
C VAL A 37 10.98 -6.58 -7.38
N ASP A 38 11.27 -5.43 -8.00
CA ASP A 38 12.60 -4.80 -8.00
C ASP A 38 12.53 -3.36 -7.45
N HIS A 39 13.64 -2.86 -6.91
CA HIS A 39 13.80 -1.47 -6.40
C HIS A 39 12.74 -1.01 -5.38
N ILE A 40 12.53 -1.81 -4.32
CA ILE A 40 11.54 -1.49 -3.28
C ILE A 40 11.98 -0.26 -2.47
N LYS A 41 11.18 0.80 -2.53
CA LYS A 41 11.24 1.95 -1.62
C LYS A 41 10.16 1.81 -0.56
N THR A 42 10.54 2.05 0.69
CA THR A 42 9.62 1.96 1.84
C THR A 42 9.39 3.36 2.39
N SER A 43 8.14 3.70 2.69
CA SER A 43 7.81 4.95 3.38
C SER A 43 8.24 4.90 4.85
N GLU A 44 8.25 6.08 5.49
CA GLU A 44 8.17 6.13 6.95
C GLU A 44 6.89 5.45 7.44
N GLU A 45 6.91 5.01 8.71
CA GLU A 45 5.70 4.51 9.37
C GLU A 45 4.68 5.64 9.52
N ILE A 46 3.43 5.35 9.16
CA ILE A 46 2.29 6.22 9.39
C ILE A 46 1.40 5.54 10.42
N THR A 47 1.24 6.20 11.56
CA THR A 47 0.31 5.77 12.61
C THR A 47 -1.05 6.43 12.42
N HIS A 48 -2.11 5.63 12.43
CA HIS A 48 -3.49 6.08 12.40
C HIS A 48 -4.26 5.53 13.61
N THR A 49 -4.61 6.43 14.53
CA THR A 49 -5.39 6.10 15.72
C THR A 49 -6.89 6.20 15.42
N LEU A 50 -7.57 5.07 15.49
CA LEU A 50 -9.02 4.96 15.54
C LEU A 50 -9.47 4.84 17.00
N THR A 51 -10.75 5.13 17.27
CA THR A 51 -11.34 5.06 18.61
C THR A 51 -11.11 3.71 19.30
N HIS A 52 -11.03 2.63 18.53
CA HIS A 52 -10.90 1.26 19.06
C HIS A 52 -9.60 0.56 18.69
N GLN A 53 -8.73 1.19 17.89
CA GLN A 53 -7.48 0.55 17.44
C GLN A 53 -6.43 1.55 16.98
N VAL A 54 -5.16 1.16 17.07
CA VAL A 54 -4.05 1.90 16.46
C VAL A 54 -3.55 1.09 15.27
N ILE A 55 -3.55 1.69 14.08
CA ILE A 55 -2.98 1.10 12.88
C ILE A 55 -1.59 1.72 12.67
N LYS A 56 -0.58 0.87 12.52
CA LYS A 56 0.75 1.26 12.06
C LYS A 56 0.94 0.71 10.65
N ALA A 57 1.19 1.58 9.67
CA ALA A 57 1.28 1.18 8.28
C ALA A 57 2.54 1.74 7.61
N ARG A 58 3.09 0.96 6.69
CA ARG A 58 4.15 1.37 5.76
C ARG A 58 3.68 1.14 4.34
N PHE A 59 4.07 2.02 3.43
CA PHE A 59 3.74 1.95 2.02
C PHE A 59 5.00 1.57 1.22
N TYR A 60 4.84 0.62 0.30
CA TYR A 60 5.92 0.07 -0.49
C TYR A 60 5.73 0.43 -1.96
N HIS A 61 6.76 1.01 -2.57
CA HIS A 61 6.81 1.37 -3.98
C HIS A 61 7.84 0.51 -4.65
N PHE A 62 7.48 -0.10 -5.77
CA PHE A 62 8.39 -1.00 -6.46
C PHE A 62 8.11 -1.04 -7.95
N ALA A 63 9.13 -1.43 -8.71
CA ALA A 63 8.97 -1.81 -10.09
C ALA A 63 8.49 -3.27 -10.16
N ALA A 64 7.43 -3.49 -10.91
CA ALA A 64 6.91 -4.82 -11.19
C ALA A 64 7.33 -5.22 -12.61
N GLY A 65 7.83 -6.45 -12.79
CA GLY A 65 8.18 -6.96 -14.11
C GLY A 65 6.97 -7.17 -15.04
N SER A 66 5.77 -7.26 -14.47
CA SER A 66 4.51 -7.43 -15.18
C SER A 66 3.35 -6.82 -14.38
N LEU A 67 2.24 -6.55 -15.07
CA LEU A 67 0.99 -6.20 -14.38
C LEU A 67 0.46 -7.43 -13.64
N ILE A 68 0.06 -7.24 -12.39
CA ILE A 68 -0.60 -8.26 -11.57
C ILE A 68 -2.05 -8.37 -12.04
N GLU A 69 -2.47 -9.57 -12.47
CA GLU A 69 -3.81 -9.77 -13.00
C GLU A 69 -4.89 -9.50 -11.95
N LYS A 70 -6.12 -9.17 -12.40
CA LYS A 70 -7.28 -8.91 -11.53
C LYS A 70 -7.05 -7.77 -10.52
N ARG A 71 -6.20 -6.81 -10.88
CA ARG A 71 -6.02 -5.53 -10.17
C ARG A 71 -6.61 -4.39 -10.99
N PHE A 72 -7.08 -3.37 -10.30
CA PHE A 72 -7.51 -2.13 -10.91
C PHE A 72 -6.32 -1.17 -10.95
N PHE A 73 -5.88 -0.82 -12.16
CA PHE A 73 -4.75 0.07 -12.39
C PHE A 73 -5.24 1.48 -12.72
N VAL A 74 -4.58 2.47 -12.14
CA VAL A 74 -4.87 3.89 -12.36
C VAL A 74 -3.56 4.65 -12.53
N PHE A 75 -3.58 5.73 -13.30
CA PHE A 75 -2.44 6.63 -13.36
C PHE A 75 -2.31 7.39 -12.04
N THR A 76 -1.08 7.62 -11.59
CA THR A 76 -0.81 8.36 -10.35
C THR A 76 -1.45 9.75 -10.35
N GLN A 77 -1.50 10.42 -11.52
CA GLN A 77 -2.15 11.74 -11.65
C GLN A 77 -3.68 11.70 -11.51
N GLN A 78 -4.30 10.51 -11.46
CA GLN A 78 -5.74 10.35 -11.29
C GLN A 78 -6.11 9.98 -9.85
N LEU A 79 -5.13 9.80 -8.96
CA LEU A 79 -5.39 9.37 -7.58
C LEU A 79 -6.31 10.35 -6.83
N ASP A 80 -6.26 11.64 -7.16
CA ASP A 80 -7.16 12.68 -6.64
C ASP A 80 -8.65 12.44 -6.93
N ARG A 81 -8.97 11.65 -7.96
CA ARG A 81 -10.35 11.29 -8.35
C ARG A 81 -10.96 10.18 -7.50
N TYR A 82 -10.15 9.52 -6.67
CA TYR A 82 -10.57 8.37 -5.87
C TYR A 82 -10.65 8.76 -4.39
N ALA A 83 -11.73 8.33 -3.74
CA ALA A 83 -11.87 8.51 -2.30
C ALA A 83 -11.11 7.40 -1.57
N PHE A 84 -10.18 7.78 -0.70
CA PHE A 84 -9.39 6.87 0.12
C PHE A 84 -9.68 7.03 1.63
N PRO A 85 -9.36 6.02 2.45
CA PRO A 85 -9.28 6.18 3.88
C PRO A 85 -8.25 7.24 4.27
N ARG A 86 -8.51 7.91 5.40
CA ARG A 86 -7.64 8.97 5.94
C ARG A 86 -6.17 8.55 6.06
N LEU A 87 -5.90 7.28 6.34
CA LEU A 87 -4.54 6.72 6.39
C LEU A 87 -3.80 6.86 5.05
N ILE A 88 -4.45 6.48 3.95
CA ILE A 88 -3.88 6.55 2.59
C ILE A 88 -3.83 8.00 2.12
N ASP A 89 -4.85 8.81 2.41
CA ASP A 89 -4.82 10.24 2.09
C ASP A 89 -3.62 10.96 2.72
N GLN A 90 -3.32 10.66 3.99
CA GLN A 90 -2.15 11.23 4.66
C GLN A 90 -0.85 10.80 3.98
N TYR A 91 -0.78 9.55 3.55
CA TYR A 91 0.36 9.04 2.81
C TYR A 91 0.55 9.77 1.47
N LEU A 92 -0.52 9.90 0.68
CA LEU A 92 -0.51 10.56 -0.63
C LEU A 92 -0.22 12.05 -0.55
N LYS A 93 -0.59 12.73 0.54
CA LYS A 93 -0.26 14.15 0.75
C LYS A 93 1.19 14.39 1.17
N LYS A 94 1.75 13.49 1.98
CA LYS A 94 3.16 13.59 2.43
C LYS A 94 4.14 13.26 1.32
N THR A 95 3.76 12.33 0.45
CA THR A 95 4.60 11.95 -0.68
C THR A 95 4.22 12.83 -1.85
N SER A 96 5.17 13.48 -2.54
CA SER A 96 4.93 14.44 -3.63
C SER A 96 4.30 13.83 -4.91
N TYR A 97 3.45 12.81 -4.78
CA TYR A 97 2.66 12.21 -5.86
C TYR A 97 1.44 13.06 -6.25
N LEU A 98 1.09 14.08 -5.46
CA LEU A 98 0.02 15.04 -5.75
C LEU A 98 0.53 16.40 -6.29
N SER A 99 1.77 16.48 -6.75
CA SER A 99 2.34 17.70 -7.33
C SER A 99 2.49 17.57 -8.85
N VAL A 100 1.45 17.94 -9.58
CA VAL A 100 1.56 18.58 -10.91
C VAL A 100 0.57 19.73 -10.96
#